data_AF-A0A5D3DY49-F1
#
_entry.id   AF-A0A5D3DY49-F1
#
_cell.length_a   1.000
_cell.length_b   1.000
_cell.length_c   1.000
_cell.angle_alpha   90.00
_cell.angle_beta   90.00
_cell.angle_gamma   90.00
#
_symmetry.space_group_name_H-M   'P 1'
#
loop_
_entity.id
_entity.type
_entity.pdbx_description
1 polymer ?
#
loop_
_entity_poly.entity_id
_entity_poly.type
_entity_poly.pdbx_seq_one_letter_code
_entity_poly.pdbx_strand_id
1 'polypeptide(L)'
;MLYLSNLAELTQQGNQDSYRFKKCEYLLFSLNLLTSYFNGEMQEAISLTLPELDIELVYHLGAFRERFVPSMVYFKDDLEIFFTLRVLKYKNERISTTPVDERGMDQFINEFDFRRIAAFVNDRKPNIELVNHLLREFGMLYFGGRLPFHMNEDEEKILILMGLLSFSIQDVKEKLNLRNSELNLHLKSMYGKLLEYYYILFPQY
;
A
#
# COMPACT_ATOMS: atom_id res chain seq x y z
N MET A 1 25.51 11.14 9.97
CA MET A 1 25.61 10.71 11.39
C MET A 1 25.27 11.87 12.35
N LEU A 2 24.18 12.62 12.13
CA LEU A 2 23.82 13.83 12.91
C LEU A 2 22.34 13.89 13.35
N TYR A 3 21.53 12.87 13.06
CA TYR A 3 20.11 12.83 13.44
C TYR A 3 19.81 12.00 14.69
N LEU A 4 20.81 11.32 15.26
CA LEU A 4 20.63 10.40 16.40
C LEU A 4 20.70 11.08 17.78
N SER A 5 21.27 12.28 17.89
CA SER A 5 21.50 12.95 19.18
C SER A 5 20.28 13.69 19.73
N ASN A 6 19.31 14.09 18.90
CA ASN A 6 18.12 14.82 19.35
C ASN A 6 16.95 13.93 19.82
N LEU A 7 17.05 12.61 19.67
CA LEU A 7 15.97 11.68 20.05
C LEU A 7 16.05 11.23 21.53
N ALA A 8 17.20 11.42 22.18
CA ALA A 8 17.41 10.97 23.57
C ALA A 8 16.69 11.86 24.61
N GLU A 9 16.48 13.15 24.31
CA GLU A 9 15.96 14.11 25.29
C GLU A 9 14.43 14.09 25.48
N LEU A 10 13.67 13.38 24.63
CA LEU A 10 12.20 13.31 24.70
C LEU A 10 11.66 12.16 25.55
N THR A 11 12.53 11.37 26.20
CA THR A 11 12.17 10.10 26.87
C THR A 11 11.58 10.23 28.28
N GLN A 12 11.35 11.44 28.80
CA GLN A 12 10.92 11.63 30.20
C GLN A 12 9.45 12.00 30.46
N GLN A 13 8.55 11.99 29.46
CA GLN A 13 7.12 12.24 29.71
C GLN A 13 6.21 11.23 29.02
N GLY A 14 5.37 10.54 29.80
CA GLY A 14 4.10 9.94 29.36
C GLY A 14 4.13 8.49 28.83
N ASN A 15 3.55 7.56 29.61
CA ASN A 15 3.42 6.13 29.27
C ASN A 15 2.54 5.82 28.03
N GLN A 16 1.78 6.78 27.50
CA GLN A 16 1.05 6.64 26.22
C GLN A 16 1.88 7.13 25.02
N ASP A 17 2.76 8.10 25.22
CA ASP A 17 3.66 8.61 24.18
C ASP A 17 4.78 7.63 23.89
N SER A 18 5.28 6.89 24.91
CA SER A 18 6.28 5.82 24.76
C SER A 18 5.89 4.71 23.77
N TYR A 19 4.61 4.31 23.72
CA TYR A 19 4.16 3.25 22.80
C TYR A 19 4.01 3.76 21.35
N ARG A 20 3.54 5.00 21.17
CA ARG A 20 3.51 5.67 19.86
C ARG A 20 4.94 5.93 19.36
N PHE A 21 5.84 6.34 20.24
CA PHE A 21 7.25 6.59 19.96
C PHE A 21 7.96 5.33 19.49
N LYS A 22 7.82 4.21 20.21
CA LYS A 22 8.39 2.91 19.80
C LYS A 22 7.85 2.41 18.46
N LYS A 23 6.58 2.70 18.14
CA LYS A 23 5.97 2.35 16.85
C LYS A 23 6.55 3.18 15.71
N CYS A 24 6.81 4.46 15.94
CA CYS A 24 7.49 5.36 15.00
C CYS A 24 8.97 4.99 14.82
N GLU A 25 9.71 4.69 15.90
CA GLU A 25 11.11 4.23 15.84
C GLU A 25 11.25 2.94 15.04
N TYR A 26 10.33 1.98 15.24
CA TYR A 26 10.35 0.73 14.49
C TYR A 26 10.03 0.94 13.01
N LEU A 27 9.05 1.82 12.68
CA LEU A 27 8.74 2.18 11.30
C LEU A 27 9.92 2.88 10.61
N LEU A 28 10.57 3.83 11.30
CA LEU A 28 11.78 4.53 10.83
C LEU A 28 12.95 3.54 10.66
N PHE A 29 13.14 2.62 11.59
CA PHE A 29 14.16 1.58 11.49
C PHE A 29 13.91 0.68 10.27
N SER A 30 12.68 0.18 10.08
CA SER A 30 12.36 -0.65 8.92
C SER A 30 12.43 0.12 7.60
N LEU A 31 12.03 1.40 7.57
CA LEU A 31 12.21 2.28 6.42
C LEU A 31 13.69 2.44 6.08
N ASN A 32 14.53 2.78 7.07
CA ASN A 32 15.97 2.92 6.88
C ASN A 32 16.60 1.60 6.40
N LEU A 33 16.21 0.46 6.99
CA LEU A 33 16.68 -0.87 6.58
C LEU A 33 16.36 -1.14 5.10
N LEU A 34 15.13 -0.84 4.67
CA LEU A 34 14.68 -1.03 3.30
C LEU A 34 15.32 -0.03 2.34
N THR A 35 15.48 1.23 2.74
CA THR A 35 16.18 2.25 1.96
C THR A 35 17.62 1.86 1.73
N SER A 36 18.35 1.46 2.77
CA SER A 36 19.73 0.98 2.65
C SER A 36 19.82 -0.31 1.80
N TYR A 37 18.84 -1.22 1.93
CA TYR A 37 18.75 -2.44 1.11
C TYR A 37 18.62 -2.12 -0.39
N PHE A 38 17.64 -1.29 -0.75
CA PHE A 38 17.34 -0.99 -2.16
C PHE A 38 18.27 0.05 -2.80
N ASN A 39 19.02 0.82 -2.01
CA ASN A 39 20.08 1.72 -2.50
C ASN A 39 21.44 1.01 -2.67
N GLY A 40 21.52 -0.29 -2.39
CA GLY A 40 22.75 -1.07 -2.56
C GLY A 40 23.78 -0.89 -1.43
N GLU A 41 23.54 0.00 -0.47
CA GLU A 41 24.40 0.21 0.72
C GLU A 41 24.43 -1.02 1.66
N MET A 42 23.46 -1.92 1.51
CA MET A 42 23.37 -3.17 2.27
C MET A 42 23.89 -4.40 1.54
N GLN A 43 24.35 -4.28 0.28
CA GLN A 43 24.92 -5.45 -0.42
C GLN A 43 26.23 -5.94 0.22
N GLU A 44 27.00 -5.06 0.86
CA GLU A 44 28.22 -5.46 1.60
C GLU A 44 27.93 -6.06 2.98
N ALA A 45 26.79 -5.74 3.61
CA ALA A 45 26.44 -6.28 4.93
C ALA A 45 25.71 -7.63 4.85
N ILE A 46 24.96 -7.88 3.77
CA ILE A 46 24.10 -9.07 3.64
C ILE A 46 24.85 -10.26 3.04
N SER A 47 25.97 -10.05 2.32
CA SER A 47 26.72 -11.14 1.68
C SER A 47 27.47 -12.05 2.66
N LEU A 48 27.48 -11.76 3.97
CA LEU A 48 28.27 -12.48 4.97
C LEU A 48 27.44 -13.30 5.99
N THR A 49 26.11 -13.24 5.97
CA THR A 49 25.25 -13.96 6.94
C THR A 49 24.04 -14.60 6.27
N LEU A 50 24.31 -15.74 5.65
CA LEU A 50 23.62 -17.05 5.64
C LEU A 50 22.16 -17.16 6.18
N PRO A 51 21.34 -18.07 5.60
CA PRO A 51 19.85 -18.20 5.53
C PRO A 51 18.92 -17.87 6.71
N GLU A 52 19.41 -17.59 7.92
CA GLU A 52 18.56 -17.16 9.05
C GLU A 52 18.04 -15.73 8.86
N LEU A 53 18.80 -14.90 8.13
CA LEU A 53 18.41 -13.55 7.74
C LEU A 53 17.17 -13.52 6.83
N ASP A 54 16.94 -14.56 6.02
CA ASP A 54 15.78 -14.61 5.11
C ASP A 54 14.47 -14.76 5.90
N ILE A 55 14.47 -15.51 7.01
CA ILE A 55 13.29 -15.69 7.86
C ILE A 55 13.02 -14.43 8.68
N GLU A 56 14.06 -13.84 9.26
CA GLU A 56 13.95 -12.62 10.06
C GLU A 56 13.59 -11.41 9.18
N LEU A 57 14.18 -11.30 7.98
CA LEU A 57 13.80 -10.32 6.97
C LEU A 57 12.36 -10.55 6.51
N VAL A 58 11.92 -11.79 6.24
CA VAL A 58 10.51 -12.09 5.89
C VAL A 58 9.56 -11.73 7.04
N TYR A 59 9.93 -12.00 8.30
CA TYR A 59 9.16 -11.61 9.48
C TYR A 59 9.07 -10.08 9.62
N HIS A 60 10.19 -9.38 9.46
CA HIS A 60 10.25 -7.91 9.47
C HIS A 60 9.51 -7.31 8.28
N LEU A 61 9.57 -7.91 7.09
CA LEU A 61 8.81 -7.50 5.91
C LEU A 61 7.30 -7.71 6.11
N GLY A 62 6.90 -8.80 6.79
CA GLY A 62 5.52 -9.06 7.20
C GLY A 62 4.99 -8.02 8.20
N ALA A 63 5.74 -7.78 9.27
CA ALA A 63 5.42 -6.75 10.27
C ALA A 63 5.49 -5.33 9.70
N PHE A 64 6.41 -5.09 8.76
CA PHE A 64 6.50 -3.85 8.00
C PHE A 64 5.25 -3.68 7.17
N ARG A 65 4.78 -4.68 6.42
CA ARG A 65 3.54 -4.55 5.64
C ARG A 65 2.33 -4.21 6.50
N GLU A 66 2.13 -4.87 7.65
CA GLU A 66 1.00 -4.58 8.55
C GLU A 66 1.04 -3.18 9.15
N ARG A 67 2.23 -2.56 9.24
CA ARG A 67 2.43 -1.27 9.90
C ARG A 67 2.68 -0.13 8.91
N PHE A 68 3.44 -0.37 7.87
CA PHE A 68 3.88 0.57 6.84
C PHE A 68 2.75 0.94 5.91
N VAL A 69 2.05 -0.03 5.29
CA VAL A 69 0.96 0.26 4.35
C VAL A 69 -0.10 1.17 5.00
N PRO A 70 -0.58 0.92 6.24
CA PRO A 70 -1.47 1.87 6.92
C PRO A 70 -0.82 3.19 7.36
N SER A 71 0.52 3.23 7.51
CA SER A 71 1.24 4.42 7.96
C SER A 71 1.78 5.28 6.81
N MET A 72 1.67 4.83 5.56
CA MET A 72 2.19 5.53 4.38
C MET A 72 1.64 6.95 4.24
N VAL A 73 0.38 7.18 4.63
CA VAL A 73 -0.25 8.51 4.61
C VAL A 73 0.54 9.57 5.40
N TYR A 74 1.29 9.17 6.44
CA TYR A 74 2.10 10.08 7.25
C TYR A 74 3.42 10.49 6.60
N PHE A 75 3.81 9.82 5.51
CA PHE A 75 5.06 10.06 4.79
C PHE A 75 4.78 10.53 3.34
N LYS A 76 3.59 11.08 3.11
CA LYS A 76 3.09 11.51 1.79
C LYS A 76 4.08 12.38 1.01
N ASP A 77 4.74 13.30 1.71
CA ASP A 77 5.63 14.30 1.09
C ASP A 77 7.09 13.84 1.00
N ASP A 78 7.45 12.80 1.76
CA ASP A 78 8.83 12.31 1.90
C ASP A 78 9.11 11.03 1.11
N LEU A 79 8.07 10.30 0.68
CA LEU A 79 8.22 9.04 -0.04
C LEU A 79 8.27 9.23 -1.55
N GLU A 80 9.36 8.76 -2.16
CA GLU A 80 9.44 8.60 -3.60
C GLU A 80 8.56 7.42 -4.06
N ILE A 81 7.72 7.64 -5.08
CA ILE A 81 6.73 6.66 -5.55
C ILE A 81 7.41 5.39 -6.07
N PHE A 82 8.51 5.53 -6.81
CA PHE A 82 9.26 4.40 -7.36
C PHE A 82 9.91 3.55 -6.28
N PHE A 83 10.47 4.20 -5.25
CA PHE A 83 10.98 3.52 -4.07
C PHE A 83 9.86 2.73 -3.39
N THR A 84 8.72 3.37 -3.15
CA THR A 84 7.55 2.75 -2.51
C THR A 84 7.05 1.53 -3.30
N LEU A 85 6.92 1.65 -4.63
CA LEU A 85 6.55 0.53 -5.49
C LEU A 85 7.53 -0.64 -5.38
N ARG A 86 8.84 -0.36 -5.41
CA ARG A 86 9.87 -1.39 -5.34
C ARG A 86 9.80 -2.16 -4.02
N VAL A 87 9.64 -1.44 -2.90
CA VAL A 87 9.46 -2.05 -1.58
C VAL A 87 8.21 -2.93 -1.53
N LEU A 88 7.10 -2.46 -2.11
CA LEU A 88 5.83 -3.20 -2.10
C LEU A 88 5.85 -4.43 -3.03
N LYS A 89 6.50 -4.35 -4.20
CA LYS A 89 6.63 -5.45 -5.18
C LYS A 89 7.53 -6.58 -4.69
N TYR A 90 8.72 -6.24 -4.18
CA TYR A 90 9.68 -7.21 -3.66
C TYR A 90 9.07 -8.17 -2.62
N LYS A 91 8.06 -7.68 -1.90
CA LYS A 91 7.38 -8.40 -0.83
C LYS A 91 6.20 -9.26 -1.32
N ASN A 92 5.46 -8.86 -2.37
CA ASN A 92 4.38 -9.69 -2.93
C ASN A 92 4.90 -10.99 -3.58
N GLU A 93 6.17 -11.02 -4.00
CA GLU A 93 6.80 -12.20 -4.59
C GLU A 93 7.30 -13.22 -3.54
N ARG A 94 7.48 -12.82 -2.27
CA ARG A 94 8.13 -13.64 -1.23
C ARG A 94 7.24 -14.01 -0.04
N ILE A 95 6.10 -13.35 0.16
CA ILE A 95 5.18 -13.65 1.26
C ILE A 95 3.88 -14.23 0.71
N SER A 96 3.68 -15.54 0.89
CA SER A 96 2.39 -16.18 0.56
C SER A 96 1.31 -15.69 1.53
N THR A 97 0.27 -15.08 0.99
CA THR A 97 -0.86 -14.59 1.77
C THR A 97 -2.15 -15.19 1.25
N THR A 98 -2.96 -15.69 2.17
CA THR A 98 -4.28 -16.22 1.82
C THR A 98 -5.12 -15.09 1.19
N PRO A 99 -5.68 -15.31 -0.01
CA PRO A 99 -6.62 -14.37 -0.61
C PRO A 99 -7.77 -14.04 0.35
N VAL A 100 -8.36 -12.86 0.21
CA VAL A 100 -9.53 -12.48 0.99
C VAL A 100 -10.72 -13.37 0.60
N ASP A 101 -11.39 -13.95 1.59
CA ASP A 101 -12.58 -14.77 1.39
C ASP A 101 -13.86 -13.90 1.32
N GLU A 102 -15.01 -14.53 1.09
CA GLU A 102 -16.31 -13.85 1.04
C GLU A 102 -16.55 -12.97 2.27
N ARG A 103 -16.38 -13.54 3.47
CA ARG A 103 -16.60 -12.82 4.72
C ARG A 103 -15.65 -11.64 4.87
N GLY A 104 -14.40 -11.80 4.47
CA GLY A 104 -13.45 -10.71 4.43
C GLY A 104 -13.90 -9.62 3.46
N MET A 105 -14.27 -9.98 2.23
CA MET A 105 -14.65 -9.03 1.19
C MET A 105 -15.88 -8.21 1.56
N ASP A 106 -16.91 -8.84 2.13
CA ASP A 106 -18.18 -8.17 2.53
C ASP A 106 -17.96 -7.12 3.64
N GLN A 107 -16.89 -7.25 4.43
CA GLN A 107 -16.49 -6.22 5.41
C GLN A 107 -15.85 -4.98 4.76
N PHE A 108 -15.32 -5.11 3.54
CA PHE A 108 -14.65 -4.02 2.83
C PHE A 108 -15.54 -3.37 1.77
N ILE A 109 -16.30 -4.18 1.04
CA ILE A 109 -17.17 -3.76 -0.06
C ILE A 109 -18.52 -4.38 0.19
N ASN A 110 -19.43 -3.58 0.72
CA ASN A 110 -20.83 -3.99 0.82
C ASN A 110 -21.52 -3.93 -0.55
N GLU A 111 -22.74 -4.46 -0.63
CA GLU A 111 -23.52 -4.49 -1.86
C GLU A 111 -23.73 -3.10 -2.50
N PHE A 112 -23.82 -2.04 -1.70
CA PHE A 112 -24.02 -0.68 -2.22
C PHE A 112 -22.76 -0.12 -2.87
N ASP A 113 -21.60 -0.36 -2.26
CA ASP A 113 -20.29 0.00 -2.80
C ASP A 113 -19.99 -0.79 -4.06
N PHE A 114 -20.32 -2.08 -4.07
CA PHE A 114 -20.29 -2.90 -5.28
C PHE A 114 -21.12 -2.28 -6.42
N ARG A 115 -22.38 -1.89 -6.16
CA ARG A 115 -23.23 -1.24 -7.18
C ARG A 115 -22.65 0.08 -7.67
N ARG A 116 -22.00 0.87 -6.81
CA ARG A 116 -21.30 2.12 -7.19
C ARG A 116 -20.12 1.84 -8.09
N ILE A 117 -19.28 0.87 -7.74
CA ILE A 117 -18.14 0.43 -8.55
C ILE A 117 -18.64 -0.05 -9.91
N ALA A 118 -19.65 -0.92 -9.95
CA ALA A 118 -20.25 -1.41 -11.19
C ALA A 118 -20.82 -0.28 -12.06
N ALA A 119 -21.47 0.73 -11.45
CA ALA A 119 -21.99 1.88 -12.19
C ALA A 119 -20.87 2.77 -12.77
N PHE A 120 -19.75 2.90 -12.06
CA PHE A 120 -18.56 3.64 -12.50
C PHE A 120 -17.84 2.91 -13.65
N VAL A 121 -17.58 1.61 -13.49
CA VAL A 121 -16.89 0.78 -14.49
C VAL A 121 -17.69 0.70 -15.79
N ASN A 122 -19.01 0.52 -15.71
CA ASN A 122 -19.88 0.39 -16.88
C ASN A 122 -20.37 1.73 -17.48
N ASP A 123 -19.71 2.85 -17.15
CA ASP A 123 -20.03 4.18 -17.69
C ASP A 123 -21.46 4.69 -17.42
N ARG A 124 -22.21 4.04 -16.52
CA ARG A 124 -23.55 4.51 -16.13
C ARG A 124 -23.47 5.78 -15.28
N LYS A 125 -22.41 5.91 -14.48
CA LYS A 125 -22.08 7.10 -13.69
C LYS A 125 -20.55 7.27 -13.60
N PRO A 126 -19.90 7.90 -14.60
CA PRO A 126 -18.44 7.98 -14.70
C PRO A 126 -17.83 9.06 -13.78
N ASN A 127 -18.29 9.13 -12.53
CA ASN A 127 -17.79 10.08 -11.55
C ASN A 127 -16.84 9.35 -10.58
N ILE A 128 -15.54 9.69 -10.64
CA ILE A 128 -14.50 9.12 -9.76
C ILE A 128 -14.85 9.31 -8.28
N GLU A 129 -15.48 10.41 -7.90
CA GLU A 129 -15.86 10.68 -6.51
C GLU A 129 -16.81 9.62 -5.93
N LEU A 130 -17.54 8.89 -6.79
CA LEU A 130 -18.41 7.80 -6.34
C LEU A 130 -17.63 6.60 -5.80
N VAL A 131 -16.38 6.43 -6.21
CA VAL A 131 -15.55 5.26 -5.85
C VAL A 131 -14.26 5.65 -5.13
N ASN A 132 -13.85 6.92 -5.16
CA ASN A 132 -12.61 7.44 -4.57
C ASN A 132 -12.42 7.03 -3.11
N HIS A 133 -13.50 7.06 -2.31
CA HIS A 133 -13.47 6.67 -0.91
C HIS A 133 -13.10 5.19 -0.65
N LEU A 134 -13.19 4.32 -1.67
CA LEU A 134 -12.86 2.89 -1.59
C LEU A 134 -11.41 2.59 -1.96
N LEU A 135 -10.67 3.57 -2.50
CA LEU A 135 -9.30 3.35 -2.97
C LEU A 135 -8.34 2.98 -1.83
N ARG A 136 -8.61 3.45 -0.62
CA ARG A 136 -7.78 3.14 0.55
C ARG A 136 -7.85 1.67 0.88
N GLU A 137 -9.05 1.15 1.07
CA GLU A 137 -9.32 -0.25 1.37
C GLU A 137 -8.82 -1.15 0.24
N PHE A 138 -9.03 -0.73 -1.01
CA PHE A 138 -8.50 -1.43 -2.17
C PHE A 138 -6.97 -1.51 -2.14
N GLY A 139 -6.28 -0.40 -1.86
CA GLY A 139 -4.82 -0.36 -1.71
C GLY A 139 -4.32 -1.27 -0.59
N MET A 140 -5.00 -1.26 0.56
CA MET A 140 -4.69 -2.12 1.71
C MET A 140 -4.78 -3.62 1.36
N LEU A 141 -5.83 -4.03 0.62
CA LEU A 141 -6.02 -5.40 0.19
C LEU A 141 -4.99 -5.81 -0.89
N TYR A 142 -4.80 -4.96 -1.89
CA TYR A 142 -3.91 -5.22 -3.03
C TYR A 142 -2.44 -5.29 -2.61
N PHE A 143 -1.90 -4.26 -1.96
CA PHE A 143 -0.52 -4.27 -1.44
C PHE A 143 -0.36 -5.13 -0.19
N GLY A 144 -1.49 -5.54 0.37
CA GLY A 144 -1.56 -6.69 1.24
C GLY A 144 -1.11 -7.97 0.54
N GLY A 145 -1.43 -8.17 -0.73
CA GLY A 145 -1.35 -9.48 -1.38
C GLY A 145 -2.60 -10.34 -1.11
N ARG A 146 -3.69 -9.73 -0.64
CA ARG A 146 -4.96 -10.44 -0.39
C ARG A 146 -5.85 -10.53 -1.62
N LEU A 147 -5.47 -9.87 -2.72
CA LEU A 147 -6.19 -9.93 -4.00
C LEU A 147 -5.40 -10.79 -4.98
N PRO A 148 -6.02 -11.78 -5.65
CA PRO A 148 -5.31 -12.78 -6.47
C PRO A 148 -5.09 -12.34 -7.91
N PHE A 149 -5.17 -11.04 -8.19
CA PHE A 149 -4.96 -10.47 -9.53
C PHE A 149 -3.84 -9.45 -9.51
N HIS A 150 -3.27 -9.19 -10.69
CA HIS A 150 -2.21 -8.21 -10.86
C HIS A 150 -2.73 -6.95 -11.56
N MET A 151 -2.21 -5.82 -11.11
CA MET A 151 -2.33 -4.53 -11.80
C MET A 151 -1.06 -4.25 -12.60
N ASN A 152 -1.20 -3.45 -13.67
CA ASN A 152 -0.01 -2.92 -14.33
C ASN A 152 0.65 -1.83 -13.46
N GLU A 153 1.88 -1.44 -13.81
CA GLU A 153 2.66 -0.51 -13.00
C GLU A 153 1.97 0.85 -12.79
N ASP A 154 1.29 1.38 -13.81
CA ASP A 154 0.62 2.68 -13.71
C ASP A 154 -0.62 2.62 -12.80
N GLU A 155 -1.39 1.54 -12.88
CA GLU A 155 -2.49 1.25 -11.94
C GLU A 155 -1.99 1.17 -10.50
N GLU A 156 -0.85 0.51 -10.27
CA GLU A 156 -0.24 0.41 -8.93
C GLU A 156 0.25 1.77 -8.42
N LYS A 157 0.84 2.61 -9.29
CA LYS A 157 1.22 4.00 -8.93
C LYS A 157 0.00 4.81 -8.51
N ILE A 158 -1.09 4.72 -9.28
CA ILE A 158 -2.35 5.40 -8.99
C ILE A 158 -2.90 4.92 -7.64
N LEU A 159 -2.92 3.61 -7.39
CA LEU A 159 -3.42 3.05 -6.14
C LEU A 159 -2.57 3.44 -4.93
N ILE A 160 -1.24 3.53 -5.08
CA ILE A 160 -0.36 4.06 -4.03
C ILE A 160 -0.70 5.52 -3.75
N LEU A 161 -0.70 6.36 -4.78
CA LEU A 161 -0.89 7.79 -4.63
C LEU A 161 -2.26 8.13 -4.06
N MET A 162 -3.32 7.59 -4.63
CA MET A 162 -4.68 7.89 -4.20
C MET A 162 -5.10 7.08 -2.97
N GLY A 163 -4.84 5.77 -2.99
CA GLY A 163 -5.31 4.85 -1.95
C GLY A 163 -4.48 4.89 -0.67
N LEU A 164 -3.15 4.89 -0.77
CA LEU A 164 -2.27 4.77 0.40
C LEU A 164 -1.71 6.11 0.89
N LEU A 165 -1.43 7.02 -0.03
CA LEU A 165 -0.84 8.33 0.27
C LEU A 165 -1.88 9.48 0.25
N SER A 166 -3.13 9.19 -0.12
CA SER A 166 -4.23 10.18 -0.10
C SER A 166 -3.90 11.47 -0.88
N PHE A 167 -3.25 11.34 -2.03
CA PHE A 167 -3.12 12.42 -3.01
C PHE A 167 -4.47 12.75 -3.66
N SER A 168 -4.67 14.02 -3.99
CA SER A 168 -5.86 14.44 -4.72
C SER A 168 -5.81 13.92 -6.16
N ILE A 169 -6.98 13.85 -6.83
CA ILE A 169 -7.07 13.51 -8.26
C ILE A 169 -6.16 14.42 -9.09
N GLN A 170 -6.11 15.71 -8.73
CA GLN A 170 -5.30 16.68 -9.45
C GLN A 170 -3.80 16.43 -9.22
N ASP A 171 -3.37 16.17 -7.99
CA ASP A 171 -1.96 15.89 -7.69
C ASP A 171 -1.47 14.64 -8.40
N VAL A 172 -2.31 13.60 -8.49
CA VAL A 172 -1.96 12.34 -9.16
C VAL A 172 -1.76 12.56 -10.64
N LYS A 173 -2.65 13.33 -11.28
CA LYS A 173 -2.52 13.68 -12.69
C LYS A 173 -1.24 14.46 -12.97
N GLU A 174 -0.89 15.39 -12.10
CA GLU A 174 0.34 16.18 -12.25
C GLU A 174 1.58 15.30 -12.06
N LYS A 175 1.61 14.49 -10.99
CA LYS A 175 2.75 13.60 -10.69
C LYS A 175 2.97 12.52 -11.75
N LEU A 176 1.90 11.99 -12.35
CA LEU A 176 1.98 10.94 -13.36
C LEU A 176 1.84 11.46 -14.80
N ASN A 177 1.70 12.78 -14.99
CA ASN A 177 1.47 13.42 -16.28
C ASN A 177 0.29 12.79 -17.06
N LEU A 178 -0.85 12.60 -16.38
CA LEU A 178 -2.05 11.95 -16.92
C LEU A 178 -3.17 12.94 -17.26
N ARG A 179 -3.89 12.67 -18.34
CA ARG A 179 -5.18 13.30 -18.67
C ARG A 179 -6.31 12.69 -17.83
N ASN A 180 -7.41 13.43 -17.65
CA ASN A 180 -8.61 12.92 -16.95
C ASN A 180 -9.15 11.61 -17.53
N SER A 181 -9.10 11.47 -18.86
CA SER A 181 -9.53 10.26 -19.55
C SER A 181 -8.64 9.06 -19.23
N GLU A 182 -7.33 9.27 -19.11
CA GLU A 182 -6.34 8.22 -18.82
C GLU A 182 -6.48 7.75 -17.38
N LEU A 183 -6.56 8.67 -16.41
CA LEU A 183 -6.82 8.31 -15.01
C LEU A 183 -8.13 7.51 -14.85
N ASN A 184 -9.20 7.95 -15.51
CA ASN A 184 -10.47 7.22 -15.51
C ASN A 184 -10.33 5.81 -16.08
N LEU A 185 -9.58 5.62 -17.18
CA LEU A 185 -9.35 4.32 -17.78
C LEU A 185 -8.60 3.37 -16.83
N HIS A 186 -7.55 3.85 -16.17
CA HIS A 186 -6.82 3.05 -15.18
C HIS A 186 -7.71 2.69 -13.99
N LEU A 187 -8.43 3.66 -13.41
CA LEU A 187 -9.34 3.39 -12.30
C LEU A 187 -10.43 2.37 -12.68
N LYS A 188 -11.02 2.49 -13.87
CA LYS A 188 -12.00 1.52 -14.36
C LYS A 188 -11.37 0.14 -14.53
N SER A 189 -10.16 0.03 -15.06
CA SER A 189 -9.48 -1.25 -15.17
C SER A 189 -9.21 -1.89 -13.81
N MET A 190 -8.72 -1.11 -12.84
CA MET A 190 -8.47 -1.58 -11.48
C MET A 190 -9.76 -2.08 -10.83
N TYR A 191 -10.82 -1.27 -10.85
CA TYR A 191 -12.11 -1.65 -10.31
C TYR A 191 -12.78 -2.79 -11.08
N GLY A 192 -12.54 -2.93 -12.38
CA GLY A 192 -12.99 -4.06 -13.18
C GLY A 192 -12.42 -5.38 -12.65
N LYS A 193 -11.11 -5.44 -12.42
CA LYS A 193 -10.45 -6.61 -11.81
C LYS A 193 -11.02 -6.94 -10.43
N LEU A 194 -11.31 -5.91 -9.63
CA LEU A 194 -11.92 -6.07 -8.32
C LEU A 194 -13.35 -6.61 -8.41
N LEU A 195 -14.16 -6.13 -9.36
CA LEU A 195 -15.50 -6.65 -9.62
C LEU A 195 -15.47 -8.10 -10.10
N GLU A 196 -14.59 -8.43 -11.05
CA GLU A 196 -14.40 -9.81 -11.52
C GLU A 196 -14.12 -10.75 -10.35
N TYR A 197 -13.25 -10.34 -9.43
CA TYR A 197 -12.97 -11.12 -8.24
C TYR A 197 -14.15 -11.18 -7.26
N TYR A 198 -14.89 -10.09 -7.09
CA TYR A 198 -16.12 -10.07 -6.30
C TYR A 198 -17.15 -11.07 -6.83
N TYR A 199 -17.34 -11.18 -8.15
CA TYR A 199 -18.26 -12.15 -8.76
C TYR A 199 -17.84 -13.61 -8.54
N ILE A 200 -16.54 -13.88 -8.42
CA ILE A 200 -16.04 -15.22 -8.07
C ILE A 200 -16.44 -15.56 -6.63
N LEU A 201 -16.34 -14.60 -5.72
CA LEU A 201 -16.70 -14.78 -4.30
C LEU A 201 -18.23 -14.81 -4.09
N PHE A 202 -18.99 -14.03 -4.87
CA PHE A 202 -20.44 -13.94 -4.75
C PHE A 202 -21.13 -14.22 -6.11
N PRO A 203 -21.20 -15.48 -6.55
CA PRO A 203 -21.74 -15.86 -7.86
C PRO A 203 -23.22 -15.52 -8.08
N GLN A 204 -23.94 -15.19 -7.01
CA GLN A 204 -25.36 -14.80 -7.03
C GLN A 204 -25.63 -13.38 -7.56
N TYR A 205 -24.60 -12.58 -7.83
CA TYR A 205 -24.72 -11.20 -8.33
C TYR A 205 -24.37 -11.08 -9.82
#